data_AF-A0A523H7F8-F1
#
_entry.id   AF-A0A523H7F8-F1
#
_cell.length_a   1.000
_cell.length_b   1.000
_cell.length_c   1.000
_cell.angle_alpha   90.00
_cell.angle_beta   90.00
_cell.angle_gamma   90.00
#
_symmetry.space_group_name_H-M   'P 1'
#
loop_
_entity.id
_entity.type
_entity.pdbx_description
1 polymer ?
#
loop_
_entity_poly.entity_id
_entity_poly.type
_entity_poly.pdbx_seq_one_letter_code
_entity_poly.pdbx_strand_id
1 'polypeptide(L)'
;MSWKVYPISEFKNHQDCWRRLNQEGAGSPLLELAFISTMLHAFSSGNEILVCYEGDNTLLAMAVLSPDNRGRWITFQPSQAPLSIWIHRTGVDWPMLLSTLIKKLPGYPLVLGITQQDSDLVPRPQDHGTLKTLDYIQTARISLQGDFDSYWKSRGRRLRQNMRTQRNRHRKRCCNHSLTGKYKARRSRTGD
;
A
#
# COMPACT_ATOMS: atom_id res chain seq x y z
N MET A 1 20.33 12.91 -14.57
CA MET A 1 19.35 12.18 -13.75
C MET A 1 20.08 11.28 -12.78
N SER A 2 19.71 11.26 -11.51
CA SER A 2 20.43 10.47 -10.50
C SER A 2 19.52 10.02 -9.37
N TRP A 3 19.88 8.88 -8.78
CA TRP A 3 19.30 8.42 -7.53
C TRP A 3 20.01 9.04 -6.34
N LYS A 4 19.22 9.55 -5.40
CA LYS A 4 19.64 9.89 -4.04
C LYS A 4 19.12 8.81 -3.10
N VAL A 5 19.93 8.47 -2.10
CA VAL A 5 19.64 7.43 -1.13
C VAL A 5 19.75 8.04 0.26
N TYR A 6 18.72 7.85 1.07
CA TYR A 6 18.60 8.38 2.42
C TYR A 6 18.24 7.26 3.40
N PRO A 7 18.69 7.30 4.65
CA PRO A 7 18.14 6.46 5.71
C PRO A 7 16.63 6.67 5.84
N ILE A 8 15.86 5.63 6.16
CA ILE A 8 14.40 5.75 6.31
C ILE A 8 13.97 6.76 7.38
N SER A 9 14.82 7.04 8.37
CA SER A 9 14.59 8.08 9.38
C SER A 9 14.36 9.47 8.79
N GLU A 10 14.91 9.73 7.59
CA GLU A 10 14.74 11.00 6.88
C GLU A 10 13.41 11.09 6.10
N PHE A 11 12.60 10.03 6.07
CA PHE A 11 11.32 10.03 5.34
C PHE A 11 10.43 11.23 5.69
N LYS A 12 10.44 11.67 6.95
CA LYS A 12 9.70 12.84 7.43
C LYS A 12 10.04 14.11 6.63
N ASN A 13 11.28 14.27 6.20
CA ASN A 13 11.75 15.43 5.43
C ASN A 13 11.31 15.38 3.95
N HIS A 14 10.86 14.21 3.48
CA HIS A 14 10.47 13.97 2.09
C HIS A 14 8.96 13.70 1.93
N GLN A 15 8.16 13.90 2.97
CA GLN A 15 6.72 13.61 2.94
C GLN A 15 5.96 14.47 1.91
N ASP A 16 6.31 15.75 1.76
CA ASP A 16 5.64 16.61 0.78
C ASP A 16 5.98 16.21 -0.66
N CYS A 17 7.24 15.84 -0.90
CA CYS A 17 7.68 15.26 -2.17
C CYS A 17 6.91 13.97 -2.49
N TRP A 18 6.77 13.08 -1.49
CA TRP A 18 6.01 11.83 -1.62
C TRP A 18 4.54 12.09 -1.95
N ARG A 19 3.87 12.96 -1.18
CA ARG A 19 2.45 13.31 -1.40
C ARG A 19 2.23 13.84 -2.80
N ARG A 20 3.07 14.78 -3.23
CA ARG A 20 3.01 15.37 -4.57
C ARG A 20 3.20 14.30 -5.65
N LEU A 21 4.20 13.43 -5.51
CA LEU A 21 4.47 12.38 -6.49
C LEU A 21 3.35 11.33 -6.54
N ASN A 22 2.71 11.00 -5.40
CA ASN A 22 1.54 10.10 -5.39
C ASN A 22 0.39 10.72 -6.19
N GLN A 23 0.11 12.01 -5.98
CA GLN A 23 -0.95 12.75 -6.69
C GLN A 23 -0.68 12.89 -8.19
N GLU A 24 0.58 13.09 -8.59
CA GLU A 24 0.99 13.17 -10.00
C GLU A 24 1.08 11.79 -10.68
N GLY A 25 1.14 10.70 -9.90
CA GLY A 25 1.18 9.33 -10.36
C GLY A 25 -0.20 8.67 -10.32
N ALA A 26 -0.29 7.48 -9.72
CA ALA A 26 -1.52 6.70 -9.66
C ALA A 26 -2.54 7.20 -8.62
N GLY A 27 -2.15 8.07 -7.68
CA GLY A 27 -3.04 8.63 -6.66
C GLY A 27 -3.65 7.60 -5.72
N SER A 28 -2.93 6.52 -5.39
CA SER A 28 -3.48 5.42 -4.61
C SER A 28 -3.62 5.81 -3.12
N PRO A 29 -4.80 5.60 -2.49
CA PRO A 29 -4.96 5.76 -1.04
C PRO A 29 -4.04 4.85 -0.22
N LEU A 30 -3.61 3.74 -0.79
CA LEU A 30 -2.69 2.78 -0.17
C LEU A 30 -1.23 3.27 -0.18
N LEU A 31 -0.95 4.35 -0.90
CA LEU A 31 0.35 5.01 -0.95
C LEU A 31 0.29 6.44 -0.37
N GLU A 32 -0.82 6.77 0.30
CA GLU A 32 -0.96 8.04 1.02
C GLU A 32 -0.11 8.07 2.29
N LEU A 33 0.27 9.29 2.69
CA LEU A 33 1.15 9.49 3.84
C LEU A 33 0.59 8.94 5.14
N ALA A 34 -0.72 9.04 5.36
CA ALA A 34 -1.36 8.52 6.57
C ALA A 34 -1.18 7.00 6.68
N PHE A 35 -1.25 6.29 5.56
CA PHE A 35 -1.05 4.85 5.51
C PHE A 35 0.43 4.50 5.64
N ILE A 36 1.28 5.10 4.82
CA ILE A 36 2.71 4.80 4.79
C ILE A 36 3.41 5.16 6.11
N SER A 37 3.13 6.33 6.68
CA SER A 37 3.76 6.75 7.94
C SER A 37 3.38 5.81 9.08
N THR A 38 2.13 5.33 9.10
CA THR A 38 1.68 4.33 10.07
C THR A 38 2.37 2.99 9.86
N MET A 39 2.51 2.53 8.60
CA MET A 39 3.21 1.29 8.30
C MET A 39 4.69 1.34 8.66
N LEU A 40 5.39 2.41 8.30
CA LEU A 40 6.79 2.61 8.66
C LEU A 40 6.93 2.65 10.18
N HIS A 41 6.08 3.39 10.89
CA HIS A 41 6.12 3.41 12.35
C HIS A 41 5.89 2.03 12.99
N ALA A 42 4.98 1.22 12.46
CA ALA A 42 4.61 -0.06 13.05
C ALA A 42 5.53 -1.23 12.67
N PHE A 43 6.13 -1.19 11.47
CA PHE A 43 6.81 -2.35 10.87
C PHE A 43 8.24 -2.09 10.38
N SER A 44 8.71 -0.84 10.36
CA SER A 44 10.10 -0.54 9.98
C SER A 44 11.06 -1.09 11.04
N SER A 45 12.15 -1.69 10.57
CA SER A 45 13.26 -2.14 11.40
C SER A 45 14.35 -1.08 11.57
N GLY A 46 14.27 0.01 10.79
CA GLY A 46 15.27 1.07 10.69
C GLY A 46 16.37 0.80 9.66
N ASN A 47 16.44 -0.43 9.12
CA ASN A 47 17.41 -0.80 8.07
C ASN A 47 16.93 -0.45 6.66
N GLU A 48 15.72 0.08 6.55
CA GLU A 48 15.17 0.53 5.28
C GLU A 48 15.85 1.82 4.81
N ILE A 49 15.82 2.02 3.50
CA ILE A 49 16.31 3.24 2.86
C ILE A 49 15.20 3.86 2.02
N LEU A 50 15.17 5.18 1.99
CA LEU A 50 14.40 5.95 1.03
C LEU A 50 15.28 6.20 -0.19
N VAL A 51 14.77 5.90 -1.38
CA VAL A 51 15.43 6.22 -2.65
C VAL A 51 14.59 7.20 -3.44
N CYS A 52 15.22 8.22 -3.99
CA CYS A 52 14.58 9.29 -4.77
C CYS A 52 15.29 9.44 -6.12
N TYR A 53 14.54 9.35 -7.21
CA TYR A 53 15.06 9.57 -8.56
C TYR A 53 14.69 10.96 -9.06
N GLU A 54 15.70 11.76 -9.37
CA GLU A 54 15.52 13.12 -9.89
C GLU A 54 16.12 13.25 -11.30
N GLY A 55 15.36 13.87 -12.21
CA GLY A 55 15.79 14.23 -13.56
C GLY A 55 15.38 15.66 -13.87
N ASP A 56 16.29 16.48 -14.39
CA ASP A 56 16.06 17.89 -14.76
C ASP A 56 15.32 18.68 -13.66
N ASN A 57 15.84 18.55 -12.44
CA ASN A 57 15.31 19.17 -11.22
C ASN A 57 13.85 18.76 -10.86
N THR A 58 13.39 17.65 -11.44
CA THR A 58 12.06 17.10 -11.25
C THR A 58 12.15 15.72 -10.61
N LEU A 59 11.33 15.49 -9.58
CA LEU A 59 11.23 14.19 -8.93
C LEU A 59 10.37 13.25 -9.78
N LEU A 60 10.94 12.10 -10.13
CA LEU A 60 10.33 11.15 -11.06
C LEU A 60 9.93 9.83 -10.40
N ALA A 61 10.65 9.40 -9.37
CA ALA A 61 10.33 8.19 -8.61
C ALA A 61 10.78 8.30 -7.15
N MET A 62 10.05 7.64 -6.26
CA MET A 62 10.45 7.42 -4.87
C MET A 62 10.07 6.01 -4.46
N ALA A 63 10.88 5.39 -3.60
CA ALA A 63 10.56 4.09 -3.02
C ALA A 63 11.22 3.91 -1.67
N VAL A 64 10.65 3.04 -0.86
CA VAL A 64 11.31 2.54 0.35
C VAL A 64 11.77 1.12 0.07
N LEU A 65 13.07 0.87 0.26
CA LEU A 65 13.68 -0.43 0.03
C LEU A 65 14.26 -0.97 1.33
N SER A 66 14.30 -2.30 1.45
CA SER A 66 14.96 -2.99 2.55
C SER A 66 15.94 -4.04 2.01
N PRO A 67 17.05 -4.29 2.72
CA PRO A 67 17.83 -5.49 2.47
C PRO A 67 16.95 -6.72 2.80
N ASP A 68 17.03 -7.74 1.98
CA ASP A 68 16.27 -8.98 2.18
C ASP A 68 17.21 -10.17 2.38
N ASN A 69 18.21 -10.31 1.52
CA ASN A 69 19.29 -11.28 1.65
C ASN A 69 20.60 -10.69 1.12
N ARG A 70 21.72 -11.43 1.27
CA ARG A 70 23.01 -11.01 0.69
C ARG A 70 22.86 -10.71 -0.80
N GLY A 71 23.10 -9.46 -1.19
CA GLY A 71 22.99 -9.00 -2.57
C GLY A 71 21.55 -8.84 -3.09
N ARG A 72 20.53 -9.00 -2.27
CA ARG A 72 19.12 -8.83 -2.66
C ARG A 72 18.48 -7.68 -1.89
N TRP A 73 17.93 -6.75 -2.65
CA TRP A 73 17.13 -5.64 -2.15
C TRP A 73 15.70 -5.78 -2.66
N ILE A 74 14.73 -5.42 -1.84
CA ILE A 74 13.31 -5.43 -2.22
C ILE A 74 12.63 -4.14 -1.77
N THR A 75 11.51 -3.79 -2.40
CA THR A 75 10.60 -2.79 -1.86
C THR A 75 10.07 -3.21 -0.51
N PHE A 76 10.09 -2.30 0.46
CA PHE A 76 9.56 -2.53 1.79
C PHE A 76 8.06 -2.84 1.68
N GLN A 77 7.70 -4.06 2.12
CA GLN A 77 6.35 -4.60 2.01
C GLN A 77 6.08 -5.49 3.23
N PRO A 78 5.59 -4.90 4.34
CA PRO A 78 5.10 -5.68 5.47
C PRO A 78 3.98 -6.62 5.05
N SER A 79 3.79 -7.75 5.75
CA SER A 79 2.75 -8.76 5.40
C SER A 79 1.32 -8.21 5.33
N GLN A 80 1.05 -7.09 6.01
CA GLN A 80 -0.25 -6.41 6.02
C GLN A 80 -0.40 -5.36 4.91
N ALA A 81 0.69 -5.01 4.22
CA ALA A 81 0.67 -4.03 3.15
C ALA A 81 0.19 -4.70 1.85
N PRO A 82 -0.92 -4.22 1.25
CA PRO A 82 -1.44 -4.78 0.00
C PRO A 82 -0.62 -4.37 -1.24
N LEU A 83 0.09 -3.25 -1.14
CA LEU A 83 1.01 -2.75 -2.16
C LEU A 83 2.36 -2.48 -1.50
N SER A 84 3.44 -2.62 -2.26
CA SER A 84 4.75 -2.19 -1.79
C SER A 84 4.94 -0.68 -1.90
N ILE A 85 5.89 -0.14 -1.13
CA ILE A 85 6.15 1.30 -1.06
C ILE A 85 7.01 1.75 -2.24
N TRP A 86 6.35 1.95 -3.39
CA TRP A 86 6.93 2.46 -4.63
C TRP A 86 5.98 3.42 -5.32
N ILE A 87 6.47 4.59 -5.72
CA ILE A 87 5.73 5.57 -6.53
C ILE A 87 6.64 6.13 -7.62
N HIS A 88 6.06 6.41 -8.79
CA HIS A 88 6.74 7.11 -9.88
C HIS A 88 5.71 7.81 -10.75
N ARG A 89 6.18 8.79 -11.52
CA ARG A 89 5.35 9.46 -12.52
C ARG A 89 4.95 8.50 -13.64
N THR A 90 3.80 8.75 -14.25
CA THR A 90 3.36 8.00 -15.42
C THR A 90 4.34 8.14 -16.59
N GLY A 91 4.61 7.04 -17.30
CA GLY A 91 5.44 7.05 -18.51
C GLY A 91 6.95 6.97 -18.26
N VAL A 92 7.40 6.71 -17.04
CA VAL A 92 8.84 6.47 -16.79
C VAL A 92 9.28 5.11 -17.33
N ASP A 93 10.47 5.06 -17.89
CA ASP A 93 11.13 3.85 -18.38
C ASP A 93 11.63 2.97 -17.21
N TRP A 94 10.89 1.90 -16.93
CA TRP A 94 11.18 0.92 -15.87
C TRP A 94 12.58 0.28 -15.99
N PRO A 95 12.96 -0.35 -17.12
CA PRO A 95 14.32 -0.87 -17.31
C PRO A 95 15.43 0.12 -16.97
N MET A 96 15.32 1.36 -17.46
CA MET A 96 16.31 2.40 -17.17
C MET A 96 16.31 2.76 -15.68
N LEU A 97 15.13 2.95 -15.09
CA LEU A 97 14.97 3.35 -13.70
C LEU A 97 15.55 2.30 -12.73
N LEU A 98 15.26 1.01 -12.95
CA LEU A 98 15.72 -0.09 -12.10
C LEU A 98 17.20 -0.41 -12.31
N SER A 99 17.69 -0.38 -13.56
CA SER A 99 19.10 -0.65 -13.86
C SER A 99 20.05 0.43 -13.33
N THR A 100 19.56 1.66 -13.18
CA THR A 100 20.31 2.74 -12.53
C THR A 100 20.18 2.72 -11.01
N LEU A 101 19.02 2.32 -10.48
CA LEU A 101 18.78 2.20 -9.04
C LEU A 101 19.68 1.14 -8.42
N ILE A 102 19.73 -0.07 -9.00
CA ILE A 102 20.49 -1.19 -8.43
C ILE A 102 21.96 -0.82 -8.22
N LYS A 103 22.56 -0.02 -9.12
CA LYS A 103 23.96 0.44 -9.03
C LYS A 103 24.22 1.43 -7.90
N LYS A 104 23.16 1.98 -7.28
CA LYS A 104 23.23 2.98 -6.22
C LYS A 104 22.90 2.41 -4.84
N LEU A 105 22.46 1.16 -4.77
CA LEU A 105 22.15 0.51 -3.50
C LEU A 105 23.44 0.16 -2.75
N PRO A 106 23.44 0.24 -1.41
CA PRO A 106 24.61 -0.11 -0.60
C PRO A 106 25.07 -1.57 -0.80
N GLY A 107 26.38 -1.78 -0.71
CA GLY A 107 27.01 -3.11 -0.78
C GLY A 107 27.20 -3.62 -2.21
N TYR A 108 26.91 -4.91 -2.42
CA TYR A 108 27.02 -5.58 -3.72
C TYR A 108 25.64 -6.10 -4.18
N PRO A 109 24.74 -5.20 -4.60
CA PRO A 109 23.39 -5.56 -5.03
C PRO A 109 23.44 -6.31 -6.37
N LEU A 110 22.87 -7.52 -6.36
CA LEU A 110 22.75 -8.41 -7.53
C LEU A 110 21.33 -8.45 -8.06
N VAL A 111 20.34 -8.38 -7.16
CA VAL A 111 18.91 -8.46 -7.50
C VAL A 111 18.13 -7.36 -6.78
N LEU A 112 17.26 -6.68 -7.53
CA LEU A 112 16.28 -5.74 -7.02
C LEU A 112 14.87 -6.26 -7.31
N GLY A 113 14.09 -6.49 -6.25
CA GLY A 113 12.70 -6.94 -6.35
C GLY A 113 11.71 -5.82 -6.07
N ILE A 114 10.87 -5.49 -7.05
CA ILE A 114 9.73 -4.58 -6.86
C ILE A 114 8.50 -5.47 -6.67
N THR A 115 8.07 -5.62 -5.42
CA THR A 115 7.01 -6.57 -5.05
C THR A 115 5.64 -5.92 -5.12
N GLN A 116 4.60 -6.74 -5.26
CA GLN A 116 3.19 -6.35 -5.08
C GLN A 116 2.81 -5.03 -5.75
N GLN A 117 3.10 -4.93 -7.04
CA GLN A 117 2.61 -3.84 -7.89
C GLN A 117 1.26 -4.23 -8.47
N ASP A 118 0.32 -3.28 -8.49
CA ASP A 118 -0.98 -3.46 -9.13
C ASP A 118 -0.93 -2.90 -10.55
N SER A 119 -1.26 -3.75 -11.54
CA SER A 119 -1.27 -3.37 -12.96
C SER A 119 -2.28 -2.28 -13.30
N ASP A 120 -3.33 -2.12 -12.49
CA ASP A 120 -4.33 -1.06 -12.67
C ASP A 120 -3.79 0.32 -12.21
N LEU A 121 -2.80 0.34 -11.32
CA LEU A 121 -2.16 1.56 -10.83
C LEU A 121 -0.88 1.88 -11.62
N VAL A 122 -0.12 0.84 -11.93
CA VAL A 122 1.19 0.92 -12.56
C VAL A 122 1.21 -0.09 -13.70
N PRO A 123 1.25 0.36 -14.97
CA PRO A 123 1.31 -0.55 -16.10
C PRO A 123 2.49 -1.53 -15.97
N ARG A 124 2.21 -2.82 -16.17
CA ARG A 124 3.23 -3.86 -16.13
C ARG A 124 4.29 -3.59 -17.21
N PRO A 125 5.59 -3.47 -16.87
CA PRO A 125 6.64 -3.39 -17.87
C PRO A 125 6.75 -4.72 -18.61
N GLN A 126 7.17 -4.68 -19.87
CA GLN A 126 7.48 -5.90 -20.60
C GLN A 126 8.78 -6.51 -20.07
N ASP A 127 8.84 -7.84 -20.10
CA ASP A 127 10.08 -8.58 -19.86
C ASP A 127 11.18 -8.12 -20.82
N HIS A 128 12.37 -7.81 -20.29
CA HIS A 128 13.46 -7.29 -21.09
C HIS A 128 14.82 -7.57 -20.47
N GLY A 129 15.65 -8.43 -21.09
CA GLY A 129 17.05 -8.67 -20.73
C GLY A 129 17.27 -9.06 -19.27
N THR A 130 17.45 -8.05 -18.41
CA THR A 130 17.66 -8.14 -16.96
C THR A 130 16.41 -7.86 -16.11
N LEU A 131 15.28 -7.49 -16.72
CA LEU A 131 13.99 -7.25 -16.08
C LEU A 131 13.04 -8.40 -16.39
N LYS A 132 12.46 -8.97 -15.34
CA LYS A 132 11.44 -10.02 -15.40
C LYS A 132 10.26 -9.68 -14.52
N THR A 133 9.06 -9.95 -15.03
CA THR A 133 7.81 -9.74 -14.31
C THR A 133 7.16 -11.09 -13.97
N LEU A 134 6.47 -11.14 -12.83
CA LEU A 134 5.80 -12.35 -12.34
C LEU A 134 4.42 -11.99 -11.79
N ASP A 135 3.43 -12.82 -12.09
CA ASP A 135 2.10 -12.73 -11.48
C ASP A 135 2.16 -13.24 -10.04
N TYR A 136 1.66 -12.44 -9.11
CA TYR A 136 1.56 -12.81 -7.70
C TYR A 136 0.15 -13.30 -7.35
N ILE A 137 -0.86 -12.44 -7.53
CA ILE A 137 -2.27 -12.72 -7.21
C ILE A 137 -3.17 -11.99 -8.22
N GLN A 138 -4.30 -12.61 -8.56
CA GLN A 138 -5.38 -11.96 -9.30
C GLN A 138 -6.48 -11.51 -8.33
N THR A 139 -6.73 -10.20 -8.26
CA THR A 139 -7.75 -9.61 -7.38
C THR A 139 -9.04 -9.36 -8.14
N ALA A 140 -10.18 -9.82 -7.59
CA ALA A 140 -11.48 -9.53 -8.16
C ALA A 140 -11.82 -8.04 -7.97
N ARG A 141 -12.13 -7.36 -9.07
CA ARG A 141 -12.58 -5.96 -9.09
C ARG A 141 -13.95 -5.85 -9.75
N ILE A 142 -14.78 -4.95 -9.24
CA ILE A 142 -16.06 -4.59 -9.86
C ILE A 142 -15.97 -3.11 -10.24
N SER A 143 -15.85 -2.84 -11.54
CA SER A 143 -15.96 -1.49 -12.07
C SER A 143 -17.44 -1.09 -12.09
N LEU A 144 -17.76 0.00 -11.39
CA LEU A 144 -19.10 0.56 -11.37
C LEU A 144 -19.25 1.51 -12.55
N GLN A 145 -20.30 1.33 -13.34
CA GLN A 145 -20.77 2.33 -14.30
C GLN A 145 -21.99 3.01 -13.72
N GLY A 146 -21.93 4.34 -13.55
CA GLY A 146 -22.98 5.13 -12.90
C GLY A 146 -22.92 5.07 -11.36
N ASP A 147 -24.04 5.35 -10.71
CA ASP A 147 -24.13 5.36 -9.26
C ASP A 147 -24.25 3.96 -8.63
N PHE A 148 -23.95 3.90 -7.34
CA PHE A 148 -24.02 2.66 -6.56
C PHE A 148 -25.43 2.07 -6.53
N ASP A 149 -26.47 2.90 -6.48
CA ASP A 149 -27.85 2.44 -6.35
C ASP A 149 -28.34 1.72 -7.61
N SER A 150 -27.96 2.23 -8.77
CA SER A 150 -28.23 1.66 -10.10
C SER A 150 -27.48 0.36 -10.27
N TYR A 151 -26.19 0.33 -9.91
CA TYR A 151 -25.42 -0.91 -9.83
C TYR A 151 -26.09 -1.92 -8.89
N TRP A 152 -26.52 -1.50 -7.71
CA TRP A 152 -27.10 -2.40 -6.71
C TRP A 152 -28.43 -2.97 -7.19
N LYS A 153 -29.27 -2.16 -7.84
CA LYS A 153 -30.56 -2.58 -8.42
C LYS A 153 -30.38 -3.62 -9.54
N SER A 154 -29.30 -3.54 -10.32
CA SER A 154 -29.01 -4.50 -11.39
C SER A 154 -28.55 -5.87 -10.87
N ARG A 155 -28.14 -5.98 -9.59
CA ARG A 155 -27.72 -7.25 -9.00
C ARG A 155 -28.87 -8.24 -8.84
N GLY A 156 -28.54 -9.52 -8.97
CA GLY A 156 -29.49 -10.62 -8.87
C GLY A 156 -30.32 -10.61 -7.57
N ARG A 157 -31.60 -10.97 -7.68
CA ARG A 157 -32.57 -10.98 -6.58
C ARG A 157 -32.07 -11.75 -5.35
N ARG A 158 -31.43 -12.90 -5.56
CA ARG A 158 -30.87 -13.74 -4.48
C ARG A 158 -29.80 -13.00 -3.68
N LEU A 159 -28.85 -12.33 -4.34
CA LEU A 159 -27.79 -11.57 -3.67
C LEU A 159 -28.37 -10.42 -2.83
N ARG A 160 -29.29 -9.64 -3.41
CA ARG A 160 -29.96 -8.55 -2.71
C ARG A 160 -30.73 -9.04 -1.48
N GLN A 161 -31.47 -10.15 -1.60
CA GLN A 161 -32.23 -10.74 -0.50
C GLN A 161 -31.32 -11.28 0.62
N ASN A 162 -30.21 -11.94 0.26
CA ASN A 162 -29.23 -12.45 1.22
C ASN A 162 -28.59 -11.31 2.02
N MET A 163 -28.14 -10.26 1.34
CA MET A 163 -27.53 -9.10 1.99
C MET A 163 -28.53 -8.34 2.88
N ARG A 164 -29.80 -8.19 2.46
CA ARG A 164 -30.86 -7.63 3.31
C ARG A 164 -31.05 -8.43 4.59
N THR A 165 -31.06 -9.76 4.47
CA THR A 165 -31.22 -10.67 5.61
C THR A 165 -30.04 -10.55 6.59
N GLN A 166 -28.81 -10.51 6.07
CA GLN A 166 -27.62 -10.31 6.90
C GLN A 166 -27.64 -8.95 7.61
N ARG A 167 -27.96 -7.86 6.89
CA ARG A 167 -28.05 -6.52 7.48
C ARG A 167 -29.09 -6.46 8.61
N ASN A 168 -30.24 -7.11 8.43
CA ASN A 168 -31.28 -7.19 9.47
C ASN A 168 -30.82 -8.00 10.69
N ARG A 169 -30.07 -9.10 10.49
CA ARG A 169 -29.47 -9.87 11.59
C ARG A 169 -28.45 -9.04 12.37
N HIS A 170 -27.56 -8.30 11.69
CA HIS A 170 -26.60 -7.42 12.33
C HIS A 170 -27.30 -6.31 13.14
N ARG A 171 -28.31 -5.64 12.57
CA ARG A 171 -29.11 -4.64 13.29
C ARG A 171 -29.74 -5.21 14.57
N LYS A 172 -30.36 -6.39 14.50
CA LYS A 172 -30.93 -7.05 15.68
C LYS A 172 -29.86 -7.37 16.73
N ARG A 173 -28.69 -7.85 16.33
CA ARG A 173 -27.58 -8.14 17.26
C ARG A 173 -27.02 -6.87 17.92
N CYS A 174 -26.80 -5.79 17.16
CA CYS A 174 -26.32 -4.52 17.73
C CYS A 174 -27.38 -3.87 18.65
N CYS A 175 -28.66 -3.87 18.26
CA CYS A 175 -29.75 -3.40 19.12
C CYS A 175 -29.95 -4.26 20.39
N ASN A 176 -29.68 -5.56 20.31
CA ASN A 176 -29.75 -6.43 21.49
C ASN A 176 -28.52 -6.27 22.41
N HIS A 177 -27.37 -5.88 21.87
CA HIS A 177 -26.17 -5.61 22.66
C HIS A 177 -26.27 -4.28 23.42
N SER A 178 -26.97 -3.28 22.87
CA SER A 178 -27.29 -2.03 23.59
C SER A 178 -28.37 -2.18 24.67
N LEU A 179 -29.10 -3.30 24.72
CA LEU A 179 -30.11 -3.59 25.75
C LEU A 179 -29.63 -4.53 26.88
N THR A 180 -28.40 -5.05 26.81
CA THR A 180 -27.84 -5.97 27.82
C THR A 180 -26.72 -5.34 28.67
N GLY A 181 -26.59 -4.02 28.68
CA GLY A 181 -25.74 -3.25 29.58
C GLY A 181 -26.38 -2.98 30.96
N LYS A 182 -26.88 -4.01 31.66
CA LYS A 182 -27.12 -3.91 33.11
C LYS A 182 -25.99 -4.62 33.84
N TYR A 183 -24.88 -3.91 34.03
CA TYR A 183 -23.89 -4.27 35.05
C TYR A 183 -24.59 -4.29 36.41
N LYS A 184 -24.85 -5.49 36.93
CA LYS A 184 -25.35 -5.69 38.28
C LYS A 184 -24.18 -5.40 39.22
N ALA A 185 -24.10 -4.16 39.72
CA ALA A 185 -23.12 -3.76 40.72
C ALA A 185 -23.29 -4.64 41.97
N ARG A 186 -22.32 -5.55 42.19
CA ARG A 186 -22.15 -6.27 43.45
C ARG A 186 -21.76 -5.23 44.49
N ARG A 187 -22.68 -4.85 45.39
CA ARG A 187 -22.34 -4.09 46.60
C ARG A 187 -21.43 -4.97 47.46
N SER A 188 -20.15 -4.60 47.52
CA SER A 188 -19.25 -5.01 48.59
C SER A 188 -19.75 -4.40 49.90
N ARG A 189 -20.18 -5.24 50.83
CA ARG A 189 -20.25 -4.88 52.25
C ARG A 189 -18.85 -5.04 52.82
N THR A 190 -18.21 -3.92 53.12
CA THR A 190 -17.06 -3.78 54.02
C THR A 190 -17.19 -2.41 54.67
N GLY A 191 -17.29 -2.39 55.99
CA GLY A 191 -17.36 -1.16 56.79
C GLY A 191 -18.09 -1.39 58.10
N ASP A 192 -17.30 -1.86 59.08
CA ASP A 192 -17.41 -1.76 60.54
C ASP A 192 -18.58 -2.42 61.30
#